data_AF-A0A5C6ME94-F1
#
_entry.id   AF-A0A5C6ME94-F1
#
_cell.length_a   1.000
_cell.length_b   1.000
_cell.length_c   1.000
_cell.angle_alpha   90.00
_cell.angle_beta   90.00
_cell.angle_gamma   90.00
#
_symmetry.space_group_name_H-M   'P 1'
#
loop_
_entity.id
_entity.type
_entity.pdbx_description
1 polymer ?
#
loop_
_entity_poly.entity_id
_entity_poly.type
_entity_poly.pdbx_seq_one_letter_code
_entity_poly.pdbx_strand_id
1 'polypeptide(L)'
;MVRDWRRWTQMQDGEEIHAVSVSVALAALAVGARGETHRQLFRGLVFNSTWLSQTDVDQAFQSLFEKTKKANEVTSEGTAVFMDNLFKPQPEFLDTLKKSYFADGFNVDFTKSSESANTINKYVEEKTSGKIDKLVESLDPTTVMYLISYIYFKGNTWMWKWETPFDPDLTKEDLFMVDEKTKVPVQMMNIEKRFETYRDQMFNTSVLHLPFKQLSLHVAAVAGRHGKTGECNFCRSCYQMAEMDETQVWKMETQRLTLGY
;
A
#
# COMPACT_ATOMS: atom_id res chain seq x y z
N MET A 1 3.05 -23.73 -9.76
CA MET A 1 3.67 -23.74 -8.42
C MET A 1 3.06 -22.57 -7.64
N VAL A 2 1.81 -22.68 -7.20
CA VAL A 2 1.16 -21.72 -6.29
C VAL A 2 0.35 -22.55 -5.31
N ARG A 3 1.07 -23.15 -4.38
CA ARG A 3 0.51 -23.80 -3.21
C ARG A 3 1.16 -23.07 -2.05
N ASP A 4 0.34 -22.28 -1.37
CA ASP A 4 0.53 -21.80 -0.01
C ASP A 4 0.71 -20.27 0.15
N TRP A 5 -0.42 -19.55 0.04
CA TRP A 5 -0.55 -18.16 0.50
C TRP A 5 -0.41 -18.03 2.02
N ARG A 6 -0.40 -19.13 2.79
CA ARG A 6 -0.28 -19.07 4.26
C ARG A 6 1.10 -18.64 4.73
N ARG A 7 2.13 -18.65 3.88
CA ARG A 7 3.50 -18.24 4.24
C ARG A 7 3.67 -16.72 4.40
N TRP A 8 2.70 -15.91 3.95
CA TRP A 8 2.69 -14.46 4.13
C TRP A 8 2.24 -14.01 5.54
N THR A 9 1.97 -14.94 6.44
CA THR A 9 1.66 -14.65 7.86
C THR A 9 2.91 -14.47 8.74
N GLN A 10 4.08 -14.25 8.14
CA GLN A 10 5.35 -13.94 8.82
C GLN A 10 5.84 -12.54 8.46
N MET A 11 4.96 -11.54 8.46
CA MET A 11 5.40 -10.13 8.41
C MET A 11 6.11 -9.82 9.73
N GLN A 12 7.30 -9.22 9.65
CA GLN A 12 7.98 -8.69 10.84
C GLN A 12 7.32 -7.36 11.24
N ASP A 13 7.47 -6.99 12.52
CA ASP A 13 6.87 -5.77 13.08
C ASP A 13 7.17 -4.54 12.21
N GLY A 14 6.12 -3.84 11.77
CA GLY A 14 6.22 -2.58 11.02
C GLY A 14 6.26 -2.68 9.48
N GLU A 15 6.13 -3.86 8.89
CA GLU A 15 5.97 -3.99 7.43
C GLU A 15 4.53 -3.68 6.99
N GLU A 16 4.36 -2.78 6.00
CA GLU A 16 3.06 -2.45 5.40
C GLU A 16 2.99 -2.97 3.96
N ILE A 17 1.95 -3.76 3.63
CA ILE A 17 1.67 -4.17 2.25
C ILE A 17 0.56 -3.29 1.68
N HIS A 18 0.89 -2.56 0.61
CA HIS A 18 -0.09 -1.79 -0.12
C HIS A 18 -0.68 -2.62 -1.26
N ALA A 19 -1.90 -3.14 -1.07
CA ALA A 19 -2.60 -4.00 -2.02
C ALA A 19 -2.70 -3.37 -3.43
N VAL A 20 -2.85 -2.05 -3.52
CA VAL A 20 -2.87 -1.31 -4.79
C VAL A 20 -1.54 -1.44 -5.52
N SER A 21 -0.40 -1.25 -4.82
CA SER A 21 0.93 -1.33 -5.43
C SER A 21 1.23 -2.73 -5.96
N VAL A 22 0.85 -3.78 -5.21
CA VAL A 22 0.97 -5.17 -5.67
C VAL A 22 0.12 -5.42 -6.91
N SER A 23 -1.12 -4.94 -6.89
CA SER A 23 -2.06 -5.09 -8.02
C SER A 23 -1.55 -4.41 -9.28
N VAL A 24 -1.01 -3.20 -9.14
CA VAL A 24 -0.40 -2.42 -10.22
C VAL A 24 0.79 -3.17 -10.82
N ALA A 25 1.72 -3.66 -9.99
CA ALA A 25 2.89 -4.38 -10.47
C ALA A 25 2.51 -5.65 -11.25
N LEU A 26 1.57 -6.44 -10.73
CA LEU A 26 1.11 -7.66 -11.40
C LEU A 26 0.31 -7.37 -12.68
N ALA A 27 -0.50 -6.31 -12.70
CA ALA A 27 -1.23 -5.90 -13.90
C ALA A 27 -0.29 -5.37 -15.00
N ALA A 28 0.72 -4.58 -14.61
CA ALA A 28 1.81 -4.15 -15.51
C ALA A 28 2.59 -5.35 -16.09
N LEU A 29 2.89 -6.38 -15.28
CA LEU A 29 3.48 -7.62 -15.79
C LEU A 29 2.56 -8.35 -16.78
N ALA A 30 1.25 -8.30 -16.58
CA ALA A 30 0.29 -8.96 -17.46
C ALA A 30 0.31 -8.38 -18.89
N VAL A 31 0.63 -7.08 -19.06
CA VAL A 31 0.79 -6.44 -20.38
C VAL A 31 1.77 -7.21 -21.28
N GLY A 32 2.90 -7.66 -20.70
CA GLY A 32 3.93 -8.41 -21.41
C GLY A 32 3.71 -9.93 -21.43
N ALA A 33 2.85 -10.45 -20.56
CA ALA A 33 2.59 -11.89 -20.44
C ALA A 33 1.70 -12.41 -21.58
N ARG A 34 1.85 -13.69 -21.91
CA ARG A 34 1.03 -14.40 -22.91
C ARG A 34 0.62 -15.78 -22.41
N GLY A 35 -0.40 -16.35 -23.05
CA GLY A 35 -0.86 -17.72 -22.80
C GLY A 35 -1.18 -17.98 -21.33
N GLU A 36 -0.56 -19.03 -20.77
CA GLU A 36 -0.83 -19.46 -19.40
C GLU A 36 -0.44 -18.43 -18.35
N THR A 37 0.72 -17.79 -18.53
CA THR A 37 1.23 -16.79 -17.57
C THR A 37 0.26 -15.61 -17.45
N HIS A 38 -0.24 -15.13 -18.59
CA HIS A 38 -1.26 -14.06 -18.63
C HIS A 38 -2.53 -14.47 -17.87
N ARG A 39 -3.03 -15.67 -18.14
CA ARG A 39 -4.23 -16.21 -17.48
C ARG A 39 -4.06 -16.35 -15.97
N GLN A 40 -2.88 -16.77 -15.52
CA GLN A 40 -2.59 -16.90 -14.08
C GLN A 40 -2.51 -15.54 -13.39
N LEU A 41 -1.93 -14.52 -14.04
CA LEU A 41 -1.91 -13.15 -13.52
C LEU A 41 -3.33 -12.58 -13.41
N PHE A 42 -4.15 -12.73 -14.46
CA PHE A 42 -5.55 -12.28 -14.45
C PHE A 42 -6.35 -12.96 -13.34
N ARG A 43 -6.24 -14.27 -13.23
CA ARG A 43 -6.93 -15.02 -12.18
C ARG A 43 -6.45 -14.65 -10.78
N GLY A 44 -5.14 -14.42 -10.60
CA GLY A 44 -4.55 -14.01 -9.32
C GLY A 44 -5.03 -12.64 -8.88
N LEU A 45 -5.24 -11.73 -9.83
CA LEU A 45 -5.83 -10.40 -9.61
C LEU A 45 -7.36 -10.41 -9.56
N VAL A 46 -7.98 -11.60 -9.61
CA VAL A 46 -9.45 -11.79 -9.62
C VAL A 46 -10.11 -11.08 -10.82
N PHE A 47 -9.35 -10.82 -11.88
CA PHE A 47 -9.89 -10.30 -13.13
C PHE A 47 -10.58 -11.42 -13.91
N ASN A 48 -11.85 -11.20 -14.22
CA ASN A 48 -12.61 -12.14 -15.03
C ASN A 48 -12.23 -11.96 -16.50
N SER A 49 -11.31 -12.79 -16.99
CA SER A 49 -10.83 -12.79 -18.38
C SER A 49 -11.91 -13.04 -19.43
N THR A 50 -13.11 -13.47 -19.00
CA THR A 50 -14.26 -13.65 -19.89
C THR A 50 -14.88 -12.31 -20.29
N TRP A 51 -14.77 -11.29 -19.43
CA TRP A 51 -15.46 -9.99 -19.60
C TRP A 51 -14.48 -8.81 -19.61
N LEU A 52 -13.27 -8.99 -19.07
CA LEU A 52 -12.22 -7.98 -19.02
C LEU A 52 -11.09 -8.37 -19.96
N SER A 53 -10.85 -7.54 -20.97
CA SER A 53 -9.65 -7.60 -21.78
C SER A 53 -8.47 -6.93 -21.06
N GLN A 54 -7.23 -7.18 -21.55
CA GLN A 54 -6.05 -6.46 -21.07
C GLN A 54 -6.22 -4.94 -21.22
N THR A 55 -6.77 -4.49 -22.35
CA THR A 55 -7.01 -3.07 -22.61
C THR A 55 -7.97 -2.45 -21.60
N ASP A 56 -9.02 -3.18 -21.20
CA ASP A 56 -9.98 -2.68 -20.19
C ASP A 56 -9.31 -2.50 -18.83
N VAL A 57 -8.45 -3.45 -18.44
CA VAL A 57 -7.65 -3.37 -17.20
C VAL A 57 -6.68 -2.20 -17.25
N ASP A 58 -5.96 -2.05 -18.36
CA ASP A 58 -5.00 -0.96 -18.57
C ASP A 58 -5.68 0.43 -18.50
N GLN A 59 -6.86 0.57 -19.10
CA GLN A 59 -7.65 1.80 -19.03
C GLN A 59 -8.20 2.08 -17.62
N ALA A 60 -8.57 1.04 -16.87
CA ALA A 60 -9.03 1.18 -15.51
C ALA A 60 -7.91 1.70 -14.59
N PHE A 61 -6.70 1.14 -14.69
CA PHE A 61 -5.53 1.65 -13.95
C PHE A 61 -5.14 3.05 -14.36
N GLN A 62 -5.17 3.36 -15.67
CA GLN A 62 -4.93 4.73 -16.14
C GLN A 62 -5.90 5.72 -15.48
N SER A 63 -7.19 5.40 -15.50
CA SER A 63 -8.24 6.24 -14.92
C SER A 63 -8.09 6.39 -13.40
N LEU A 64 -7.65 5.32 -12.71
CA LEU A 64 -7.36 5.36 -11.28
C LEU A 64 -6.24 6.34 -10.98
N PHE A 65 -5.10 6.23 -11.68
CA PHE A 65 -3.95 7.10 -11.48
C PHE A 65 -4.22 8.56 -11.88
N GLU A 66 -5.01 8.80 -12.91
CA GLU A 66 -5.42 10.16 -13.29
C GLU A 66 -6.29 10.83 -12.21
N LYS A 67 -7.09 10.05 -11.48
CA LYS A 67 -7.87 10.53 -10.33
C LYS A 67 -6.97 10.78 -9.11
N THR A 68 -6.06 9.88 -8.77
CA THR A 68 -5.16 10.03 -7.61
C THR A 68 -4.14 11.15 -7.81
N LYS A 69 -3.62 11.35 -9.03
CA LYS A 69 -2.69 12.45 -9.36
C LYS A 69 -3.28 13.84 -9.16
N LYS A 70 -4.61 13.99 -9.18
CA LYS A 70 -5.27 15.27 -8.84
C LYS A 70 -5.34 15.50 -7.31
N ALA A 71 -5.17 14.45 -6.51
CA ALA A 71 -5.18 14.47 -5.04
C ALA A 71 -3.75 14.45 -4.42
N ASN A 72 -2.72 14.64 -5.25
CA ASN A 72 -1.32 14.24 -5.02
C ASN A 72 -0.51 15.11 -4.02
N GLU A 73 -1.18 15.80 -3.10
CA GLU A 73 -0.52 16.58 -2.04
C GLU A 73 -0.03 15.70 -0.88
N VAL A 74 -0.58 14.49 -0.73
CA VAL A 74 -0.39 13.62 0.45
C VAL A 74 0.44 12.38 0.17
N THR A 75 0.42 11.86 -1.06
CA THR A 75 1.15 10.65 -1.43
C THR A 75 2.21 10.95 -2.50
N SER A 76 3.16 10.04 -2.63
CA SER A 76 4.05 9.89 -3.77
C SER A 76 3.99 8.43 -4.17
N GLU A 77 3.34 8.15 -5.28
CA GLU A 77 3.21 6.81 -5.83
C GLU A 77 3.83 6.78 -7.23
N GLY A 78 4.25 5.59 -7.64
CA GLY A 78 4.78 5.40 -8.97
C GLY A 78 5.17 3.96 -9.25
N THR A 79 5.49 3.73 -10.52
CA THR A 79 6.00 2.46 -11.02
C THR A 79 7.27 2.76 -11.80
N ALA A 80 8.24 1.85 -11.78
CA ALA A 80 9.40 1.93 -12.65
C ALA A 80 9.81 0.54 -13.12
N VAL A 81 10.31 0.49 -14.35
CA VAL A 81 10.84 -0.71 -14.98
C VAL A 81 12.31 -0.46 -15.34
N PHE A 82 13.19 -1.34 -14.85
CA PHE A 82 14.61 -1.38 -15.16
C PHE A 82 14.86 -2.59 -16.04
N MET A 83 15.45 -2.38 -17.21
CA MET A 83 15.65 -3.44 -18.19
C MET A 83 17.13 -3.59 -18.50
N ASP A 84 17.54 -4.83 -18.78
CA ASP A 84 18.90 -5.07 -19.20
C ASP A 84 19.16 -4.42 -20.57
N ASN A 85 20.34 -3.84 -20.75
CA ASN A 85 20.77 -3.24 -22.03
C ASN A 85 20.67 -4.21 -23.23
N LEU A 86 20.80 -5.51 -22.99
CA LEU A 86 20.73 -6.54 -24.03
C LEU A 86 19.29 -6.99 -24.31
N PHE A 87 18.34 -6.64 -23.43
CA PHE A 87 16.93 -6.96 -23.61
C PHE A 87 16.21 -5.84 -24.37
N LYS A 88 15.63 -6.20 -25.53
CA LYS A 88 14.86 -5.28 -26.36
C LYS A 88 13.36 -5.60 -26.26
N PRO A 89 12.62 -4.95 -25.35
CA PRO A 89 11.17 -5.14 -25.26
C PRO A 89 10.48 -4.62 -26.51
N GLN A 90 9.26 -5.11 -26.74
CA GLN A 90 8.38 -4.56 -27.78
C GLN A 90 8.02 -3.11 -27.43
N PRO A 91 8.06 -2.16 -28.38
CA PRO A 91 7.70 -0.77 -28.13
C PRO A 91 6.31 -0.60 -27.51
N GLU A 92 5.35 -1.42 -27.94
CA GLU A 92 3.96 -1.37 -27.44
C GLU A 92 3.88 -1.70 -25.94
N PHE A 93 4.73 -2.61 -25.45
CA PHE A 93 4.77 -2.94 -24.02
C PHE A 93 5.20 -1.72 -23.19
N LEU A 94 6.27 -1.04 -23.60
CA LEU A 94 6.75 0.15 -22.91
C LEU A 94 5.77 1.32 -23.00
N ASP A 95 5.12 1.48 -24.15
CA ASP A 95 4.13 2.53 -24.35
C ASP A 95 2.90 2.33 -23.47
N THR A 96 2.42 1.09 -23.34
CA THR A 96 1.34 0.75 -22.39
C THR A 96 1.76 0.95 -20.95
N LEU A 97 2.95 0.51 -20.54
CA LEU A 97 3.44 0.72 -19.17
C LEU A 97 3.53 2.22 -18.81
N LYS A 98 4.03 3.02 -19.74
CA LYS A 98 4.15 4.48 -19.55
C LYS A 98 2.78 5.16 -19.49
N LYS A 99 1.84 4.78 -20.36
CA LYS A 99 0.53 5.44 -20.47
C LYS A 99 -0.44 5.01 -19.37
N SER A 100 -0.53 3.71 -19.11
CA SER A 100 -1.56 3.13 -18.24
C SER A 100 -1.11 2.94 -16.80
N TYR A 101 0.19 2.70 -16.59
CA TYR A 101 0.76 2.43 -15.27
C TYR A 101 1.72 3.53 -14.80
N PHE A 102 1.86 4.60 -15.59
CA PHE A 102 2.74 5.74 -15.32
C PHE A 102 4.18 5.29 -14.98
N ALA A 103 4.64 4.21 -15.61
CA ALA A 103 5.91 3.62 -15.30
C ALA A 103 7.08 4.40 -15.93
N ASP A 104 8.05 4.79 -15.11
CA ASP A 104 9.34 5.30 -15.59
C ASP A 104 10.17 4.12 -16.13
N GLY A 105 10.86 4.32 -17.26
CA GLY A 105 11.66 3.28 -17.91
C GLY A 105 13.16 3.59 -17.86
N PHE A 106 13.96 2.62 -17.43
CA PHE A 106 15.42 2.73 -17.33
C PHE A 106 16.09 1.52 -17.95
N ASN A 107 17.29 1.74 -18.49
CA ASN A 107 18.18 0.66 -18.90
C ASN A 107 19.34 0.56 -17.91
N VAL A 108 19.66 -0.67 -17.51
CA VAL A 108 20.73 -1.00 -16.58
C VAL A 108 21.53 -2.18 -17.13
N ASP A 109 22.68 -2.45 -16.52
CA ASP A 109 23.51 -3.62 -16.83
C ASP A 109 23.50 -4.54 -15.61
N PHE A 110 22.66 -5.58 -15.61
CA PHE A 110 22.53 -6.44 -14.43
C PHE A 110 23.80 -7.24 -14.14
N THR A 111 24.71 -7.39 -15.12
CA THR A 111 26.03 -8.00 -14.89
C THR A 111 26.90 -7.16 -13.95
N LYS A 112 26.65 -5.84 -13.89
CA LYS A 112 27.24 -4.92 -12.92
C LYS A 112 26.32 -4.73 -11.71
N SER A 113 26.08 -5.81 -10.98
CA SER A 113 25.11 -5.86 -9.86
C SER A 113 25.18 -4.66 -8.92
N SER A 114 26.38 -4.24 -8.47
CA SER A 114 26.50 -3.13 -7.51
C SER A 114 26.14 -1.78 -8.12
N GLU A 115 26.49 -1.53 -9.38
CA GLU A 115 26.16 -0.28 -10.08
C GLU A 115 24.64 -0.20 -10.30
N SER A 116 24.06 -1.28 -10.82
CA SER A 116 22.62 -1.39 -11.06
C SER A 116 21.79 -1.30 -9.78
N ALA A 117 22.25 -1.93 -8.68
CA ALA A 117 21.61 -1.80 -7.38
C ALA A 117 21.63 -0.35 -6.87
N ASN A 118 22.76 0.35 -7.02
CA ASN A 118 22.87 1.76 -6.66
C ASN A 118 21.93 2.64 -7.49
N THR A 119 21.79 2.38 -8.80
CA THR A 119 20.85 3.10 -9.67
C THR A 119 19.40 2.91 -9.21
N ILE A 120 19.00 1.66 -8.90
CA ILE A 120 17.65 1.35 -8.42
C ILE A 120 17.39 2.02 -7.06
N ASN A 121 18.32 1.87 -6.10
CA ASN A 121 18.19 2.44 -4.76
C ASN A 121 18.09 3.96 -4.82
N LYS A 122 18.95 4.63 -5.59
CA LYS A 122 18.92 6.08 -5.74
C LYS A 122 17.60 6.57 -6.33
N TYR A 123 17.06 5.88 -7.34
CA TYR A 123 15.75 6.22 -7.90
C TYR A 123 14.65 6.13 -6.83
N VAL A 124 14.63 5.04 -6.05
CA VAL A 124 13.63 4.84 -4.99
C VAL A 124 13.81 5.86 -3.87
N GLU A 125 15.03 6.16 -3.46
CA GLU A 125 15.37 7.15 -2.45
C GLU A 125 14.83 8.53 -2.84
N GLU A 126 15.08 8.97 -4.07
CA GLU A 126 14.59 10.24 -4.60
C GLU A 126 13.05 10.30 -4.60
N LYS A 127 12.38 9.24 -5.06
CA LYS A 127 10.92 9.20 -5.10
C LYS A 127 10.27 9.11 -3.73
N THR A 128 10.97 8.54 -2.75
CA THR A 128 10.47 8.36 -1.38
C THR A 128 10.98 9.44 -0.42
N SER A 129 11.63 10.49 -0.95
CA SER A 129 12.21 11.58 -0.13
C SER A 129 13.19 11.08 0.93
N GLY A 130 14.00 10.06 0.59
CA GLY A 130 15.02 9.49 1.48
C GLY A 130 14.49 8.49 2.51
N LYS A 131 13.22 8.07 2.44
CA LYS A 131 12.65 7.12 3.41
C LYS A 131 12.95 5.67 3.10
N ILE A 132 13.12 5.34 1.82
CA ILE A 132 13.60 4.03 1.38
C ILE A 132 14.91 4.29 0.63
N ASP A 133 16.02 4.21 1.35
CA ASP A 133 17.38 4.44 0.83
C ASP A 133 18.03 3.15 0.30
N LYS A 134 17.56 1.98 0.74
CA LYS A 134 18.08 0.68 0.33
C LYS A 134 16.96 -0.33 0.08
N LEU A 135 16.52 -0.41 -1.18
CA LEU A 135 15.53 -1.41 -1.63
C LEU A 135 16.17 -2.74 -2.02
N VAL A 136 17.31 -2.70 -2.70
CA VAL A 136 18.02 -3.88 -3.21
C VAL A 136 19.48 -3.89 -2.77
N GLU A 137 19.96 -5.03 -2.27
CA GLU A 137 21.38 -5.17 -1.88
C GLU A 137 22.22 -5.82 -2.99
N SER A 138 21.67 -6.85 -3.63
CA SER A 138 22.33 -7.59 -4.71
C SER A 138 21.30 -7.96 -5.77
N LEU A 139 21.70 -7.88 -7.04
CA LEU A 139 20.89 -8.26 -8.17
C LEU A 139 21.48 -9.52 -8.80
N ASP A 140 20.63 -10.43 -9.25
CA ASP A 140 21.07 -11.58 -10.02
C ASP A 140 21.55 -11.09 -11.41
N PRO A 141 22.79 -11.38 -11.82
CA PRO A 141 23.33 -10.99 -13.14
C PRO A 141 22.54 -11.51 -14.34
N THR A 142 21.70 -12.53 -14.15
CA THR A 142 20.85 -13.12 -15.19
C THR A 142 19.48 -12.42 -15.31
N THR A 143 19.20 -11.44 -14.46
CA THR A 143 17.98 -10.63 -14.51
C THR A 143 17.92 -9.85 -15.82
N VAL A 144 16.77 -9.90 -16.50
CA VAL A 144 16.52 -9.15 -17.73
C VAL A 144 15.60 -7.95 -17.53
N MET A 145 14.82 -7.96 -16.46
CA MET A 145 13.85 -6.91 -16.12
C MET A 145 13.58 -6.90 -14.62
N TYR A 146 13.52 -5.71 -14.04
CA TYR A 146 13.15 -5.46 -12.65
C TYR A 146 12.02 -4.44 -12.61
N LEU A 147 10.85 -4.82 -12.10
CA LEU A 147 9.68 -3.95 -12.00
C LEU A 147 9.45 -3.60 -10.54
N ILE A 148 9.34 -2.32 -10.24
CA ILE A 148 9.03 -1.80 -8.91
C ILE A 148 7.78 -0.94 -8.96
N SER A 149 6.92 -1.10 -7.97
CA SER A 149 5.86 -0.17 -7.64
C SER A 149 6.10 0.31 -6.22
N TYR A 150 5.92 1.60 -5.99
CA TYR A 150 6.07 2.21 -4.68
C TYR A 150 4.90 3.13 -4.40
N ILE A 151 4.56 3.22 -3.11
CA ILE A 151 3.68 4.24 -2.58
C ILE A 151 4.32 4.74 -1.28
N TYR A 152 4.43 6.05 -1.18
CA TYR A 152 4.98 6.74 -0.04
C TYR A 152 3.97 7.78 0.41
N PHE A 153 3.56 7.67 1.65
CA PHE A 153 2.70 8.61 2.32
C PHE A 153 3.60 9.74 2.86
N LYS A 154 3.35 11.00 2.47
CA LYS A 154 4.17 12.17 2.87
C LYS A 154 3.96 12.57 4.35
N GLY A 155 4.97 12.22 5.15
CA GLY A 155 5.19 12.46 6.60
C GLY A 155 4.77 13.79 7.23
N ASN A 156 4.96 14.88 6.52
CA ASN A 156 5.23 16.19 7.12
C ASN A 156 3.97 17.03 7.40
N THR A 157 2.77 16.49 7.17
CA THR A 157 1.51 17.26 7.33
C THR A 157 0.33 16.41 7.81
N TRP A 158 0.54 15.18 8.31
CA TRP A 158 -0.53 14.24 8.69
C TRP A 158 -1.54 14.84 9.64
N MET A 159 -1.06 15.52 10.69
CA MET A 159 -1.90 16.14 11.70
C MET A 159 -2.90 17.15 11.10
N TRP A 160 -2.49 17.88 10.07
CA TRP A 160 -3.27 18.93 9.42
C TRP A 160 -4.19 18.43 8.31
N LYS A 161 -3.94 17.22 7.82
CA LYS A 161 -4.65 16.64 6.68
C LYS A 161 -5.77 15.68 7.07
N TRP A 162 -5.95 15.40 8.35
CA TRP A 162 -7.23 14.90 8.85
C TRP A 162 -8.33 15.93 8.60
N GLU A 163 -9.54 15.47 8.27
CA GLU A 163 -10.69 16.38 8.21
C GLU A 163 -10.86 17.12 9.54
N THR A 164 -10.62 16.38 10.61
CA THR A 164 -10.52 16.88 11.98
C THR A 164 -9.06 16.81 12.46
N PRO A 165 -8.28 17.91 12.37
CA PRO A 165 -6.89 17.91 12.77
C PRO A 165 -6.71 17.78 14.29
N PHE A 166 -5.62 17.13 14.68
CA PHE A 166 -5.17 17.07 16.07
C PHE A 166 -4.47 18.38 16.45
N ASP A 167 -4.73 18.86 17.67
CA ASP A 167 -4.06 20.03 18.21
C ASP A 167 -2.64 19.64 18.67
N PRO A 168 -1.57 20.22 18.09
CA PRO A 168 -0.20 19.96 18.53
C PRO A 168 0.04 20.24 20.00
N ASP A 169 -0.65 21.24 20.59
CA ASP A 169 -0.49 21.60 22.00
C ASP A 169 -1.08 20.53 22.94
N LEU A 170 -1.92 19.64 22.42
CA LEU A 170 -2.47 18.49 23.14
C LEU A 170 -1.67 17.20 22.92
N THR A 171 -0.60 17.26 22.13
CA THR A 171 0.33 16.14 21.95
C THR A 171 1.26 16.05 23.16
N LYS A 172 1.32 14.89 23.77
CA LYS A 172 2.14 14.65 24.98
C LYS A 172 2.69 13.25 25.00
N GLU A 173 3.79 13.06 25.71
CA GLU A 173 4.35 11.73 25.95
C GLU A 173 3.37 10.88 26.78
N ASP A 174 3.14 9.63 26.34
CA ASP A 174 2.38 8.62 27.07
C ASP A 174 2.93 7.21 26.74
N LEU A 175 2.46 6.19 27.45
CA LEU A 175 2.92 4.81 27.30
C LEU A 175 2.08 4.05 26.26
N PHE A 176 2.73 3.56 25.20
CA PHE A 176 2.16 2.61 24.25
C PHE A 176 2.48 1.17 24.67
N MET A 177 1.47 0.30 24.63
CA MET A 177 1.60 -1.13 24.90
C MET A 177 1.91 -1.86 23.61
N VAL A 178 3.17 -2.28 23.43
CA VAL A 178 3.56 -3.10 22.25
C VAL A 178 3.01 -4.52 22.39
N ASP A 179 3.07 -5.05 23.61
CA ASP A 179 2.51 -6.34 23.98
C ASP A 179 1.99 -6.31 25.45
N GLU A 180 1.58 -7.45 26.00
CA GLU A 180 1.05 -7.55 27.37
C GLU A 180 2.01 -7.05 28.46
N LYS A 181 3.32 -7.00 28.19
CA LYS A 181 4.38 -6.71 29.16
C LYS A 181 5.25 -5.51 28.77
N THR A 182 5.34 -5.21 27.48
CA THR A 182 6.25 -4.18 26.96
C THR A 182 5.54 -2.84 26.79
N LYS A 183 6.04 -1.83 27.50
CA LYS A 183 5.59 -0.44 27.41
C LYS A 183 6.71 0.44 26.85
N VAL A 184 6.39 1.29 25.90
CA VAL A 184 7.33 2.26 25.33
C VAL A 184 6.73 3.67 25.39
N PRO A 185 7.50 4.70 25.77
CA PRO A 185 7.03 6.08 25.70
C PRO A 185 6.96 6.53 24.23
N VAL A 186 5.84 7.14 23.84
CA VAL A 186 5.61 7.69 22.49
C VAL A 186 4.89 9.03 22.59
N GLN A 187 4.95 9.83 21.52
CA GLN A 187 4.16 11.06 21.45
C GLN A 187 2.72 10.71 21.06
N MET A 188 1.78 10.92 21.99
CA MET A 188 0.37 10.67 21.76
C MET A 188 -0.37 11.95 21.40
N MET A 189 -0.98 11.98 20.22
CA MET A 189 -1.92 13.00 19.80
C MET A 189 -3.28 12.77 20.46
N ASN A 190 -3.91 13.83 20.98
CA ASN A 190 -5.21 13.73 21.66
C ASN A 190 -6.28 14.58 20.98
N ILE A 191 -7.48 14.00 20.84
CA ILE A 191 -8.67 14.74 20.38
C ILE A 191 -9.94 14.17 21.00
N GLU A 192 -10.91 15.03 21.28
CA GLU A 192 -12.23 14.64 21.77
C GLU A 192 -13.30 15.24 20.86
N LYS A 193 -13.88 14.41 19.98
CA LYS A 193 -14.91 14.81 19.01
C LYS A 193 -15.85 13.65 18.69
N ARG A 194 -16.89 13.93 17.90
CA ARG A 194 -17.80 12.90 17.38
C ARG A 194 -17.18 12.25 16.15
N PHE A 195 -17.09 10.93 16.18
CA PHE A 195 -16.59 10.12 15.08
C PHE A 195 -17.57 9.01 14.75
N GLU A 196 -17.52 8.55 13.51
CA GLU A 196 -18.23 7.36 13.10
C GLU A 196 -17.54 6.13 13.68
N THR A 197 -18.31 5.31 14.38
CA THR A 197 -17.83 4.09 14.99
C THR A 197 -18.70 2.92 14.56
N TYR A 198 -18.05 1.78 14.38
CA TYR A 198 -18.69 0.50 14.13
C TYR A 198 -18.15 -0.48 15.17
N ARG A 199 -19.02 -1.33 15.71
CA ARG A 199 -18.60 -2.39 16.63
C ARG A 199 -18.90 -3.74 16.01
N ASP A 200 -17.83 -4.44 15.69
CA ASP A 200 -17.91 -5.82 15.28
C ASP A 200 -18.17 -6.69 16.51
N GLN A 201 -19.40 -7.23 16.60
CA GLN A 201 -19.79 -8.10 17.70
C GLN A 201 -19.17 -9.50 17.60
N MET A 202 -18.88 -9.97 16.38
CA MET A 202 -18.31 -11.30 16.15
C MET A 202 -16.89 -11.37 16.69
N PHE A 203 -16.11 -10.31 16.48
CA PHE A 203 -14.71 -10.24 16.93
C PHE A 203 -14.51 -9.41 18.21
N ASN A 204 -15.59 -8.84 18.76
CA ASN A 204 -15.57 -7.92 19.90
C ASN A 204 -14.56 -6.78 19.71
N THR A 205 -14.61 -6.20 18.52
CA THR A 205 -13.66 -5.20 18.02
C THR A 205 -14.39 -3.90 17.75
N SER A 206 -13.79 -2.78 18.14
CA SER A 206 -14.30 -1.46 17.78
C SER A 206 -13.50 -0.90 16.61
N VAL A 207 -14.21 -0.42 15.60
CA VAL A 207 -13.67 0.27 14.44
C VAL A 207 -14.07 1.73 14.54
N LEU A 208 -13.09 2.59 14.41
CA LEU A 208 -13.27 4.03 14.34
C LEU A 208 -12.90 4.51 12.94
N HIS A 209 -13.80 5.25 12.32
CA HIS A 209 -13.58 5.84 11.02
C HIS A 209 -13.05 7.27 11.17
N LEU A 210 -11.87 7.51 10.60
CA LEU A 210 -11.19 8.80 10.56
C LEU A 210 -11.06 9.28 9.10
N PRO A 211 -11.83 10.30 8.69
CA PRO A 211 -11.78 10.82 7.33
C PRO A 211 -10.58 11.74 7.12
N PHE A 212 -9.96 11.61 5.95
CA PHE A 212 -8.84 12.45 5.50
C PHE A 212 -9.34 13.56 4.57
N LYS A 213 -8.83 14.79 4.74
CA LYS A 213 -9.38 16.04 4.17
C LYS A 213 -9.16 16.20 2.65
N GLN A 214 -8.18 15.49 2.09
CA GLN A 214 -7.69 15.68 0.72
C GLN A 214 -7.64 14.41 -0.13
N LEU A 215 -7.88 13.25 0.49
CA LEU A 215 -8.01 11.97 -0.20
C LEU A 215 -9.39 11.43 0.18
N SER A 216 -10.07 10.72 -0.72
CA SER A 216 -11.12 9.76 -0.32
C SER A 216 -10.50 8.54 0.41
N LEU A 217 -9.53 8.81 1.29
CA LEU A 217 -8.85 7.86 2.12
C LEU A 217 -9.56 7.87 3.47
N HIS A 218 -10.01 6.68 3.84
CA HIS A 218 -10.68 6.43 5.09
C HIS A 218 -9.73 5.60 5.92
N VAL A 219 -9.31 6.11 7.08
CA VAL A 219 -8.50 5.34 8.01
C VAL A 219 -9.44 4.68 9.00
N ALA A 220 -9.38 3.36 9.07
CA ALA A 220 -10.09 2.58 10.06
C ALA A 220 -9.11 2.18 11.17
N ALA A 221 -9.27 2.78 12.35
CA ALA A 221 -8.53 2.36 13.54
C ALA A 221 -9.30 1.23 14.22
N VAL A 222 -8.65 0.08 14.40
CA VAL A 222 -9.28 -1.14 14.93
C VAL A 222 -8.69 -1.44 16.30
N ALA A 223 -9.52 -1.34 17.33
CA ALA A 223 -9.13 -1.64 18.70
C ALA A 223 -9.83 -2.93 19.17
N GLY A 224 -9.05 -4.00 19.37
CA GLY A 224 -9.51 -5.24 20.01
C GLY A 224 -9.29 -5.20 21.52
N ARG A 225 -10.15 -5.86 22.31
CA ARG A 225 -9.83 -6.13 23.73
C ARG A 225 -8.84 -7.29 23.82
N HIS A 226 -7.76 -7.11 24.58
CA HIS A 226 -6.77 -8.17 24.80
C HIS A 226 -7.42 -9.46 25.34
N GLY A 227 -7.28 -10.52 24.55
CA GLY A 227 -7.74 -11.88 24.84
C GLY A 227 -7.14 -12.86 23.84
N LYS A 228 -5.88 -13.26 24.07
CA LYS A 228 -5.14 -14.43 23.52
C LYS A 228 -5.09 -14.67 21.99
N THR A 229 -5.67 -13.82 21.13
CA THR A 229 -5.73 -14.07 19.66
C THR A 229 -5.69 -12.80 18.78
N GLY A 230 -5.22 -11.67 19.33
CA GLY A 230 -5.41 -10.32 18.76
C GLY A 230 -4.95 -10.11 17.30
N GLU A 231 -3.84 -10.71 16.89
CA GLU A 231 -3.30 -10.52 15.53
C GLU A 231 -4.16 -11.19 14.44
N CYS A 232 -4.79 -12.34 14.73
CA CYS A 232 -5.60 -13.06 13.75
C CYS A 232 -6.98 -12.39 13.51
N ASN A 233 -7.53 -11.75 14.54
CA ASN A 233 -8.83 -11.07 14.45
C ASN A 233 -8.71 -9.69 13.79
N PHE A 234 -7.59 -8.99 13.95
CA PHE A 234 -7.33 -7.72 13.28
C PHE A 234 -7.32 -7.89 11.75
N CYS A 235 -6.51 -8.82 11.21
CA CYS A 235 -6.44 -9.06 9.77
C CYS A 235 -7.79 -9.50 9.17
N ARG A 236 -8.58 -10.31 9.90
CA ARG A 236 -9.92 -10.73 9.46
C ARG A 236 -10.93 -9.60 9.52
N SER A 237 -10.89 -8.77 10.56
CA SER A 237 -11.72 -7.56 10.64
C SER A 237 -11.37 -6.58 9.52
N CYS A 238 -10.08 -6.43 9.16
CA CYS A 238 -9.65 -5.60 8.03
C CYS A 238 -10.07 -6.16 6.66
N TYR A 239 -10.00 -7.48 6.49
CA TYR A 239 -10.52 -8.14 5.28
C TYR A 239 -12.03 -7.94 5.14
N GLN A 240 -12.77 -8.09 6.25
CA GLN A 240 -14.20 -7.83 6.29
C GLN A 240 -14.53 -6.35 6.10
N MET A 241 -13.63 -5.42 6.50
CA MET A 241 -13.73 -3.99 6.17
C MET A 241 -13.62 -3.71 4.67
N ALA A 242 -12.75 -4.43 3.95
CA ALA A 242 -12.65 -4.29 2.49
C ALA A 242 -13.87 -4.87 1.74
N GLU A 243 -14.60 -5.79 2.37
CA GLU A 243 -15.87 -6.36 1.88
C GLU A 243 -17.11 -5.68 2.51
N MET A 244 -16.96 -4.54 3.21
CA MET A 244 -18.07 -3.83 3.85
C MET A 244 -19.07 -3.29 2.82
N ASP A 245 -20.25 -3.90 2.81
CA ASP A 245 -21.46 -3.42 2.14
C ASP A 245 -22.11 -2.27 2.95
N GLU A 246 -22.90 -1.43 2.27
CA GLU A 246 -23.66 -0.28 2.78
C GLU A 246 -24.67 -0.62 3.91
N THR A 247 -24.76 -1.89 4.30
CA THR A 247 -25.75 -2.44 5.24
C THR A 247 -25.32 -2.37 6.72
N GLN A 248 -24.11 -1.91 7.04
CA GLN A 248 -23.63 -1.77 8.42
C GLN A 248 -24.10 -0.45 9.07
N VAL A 249 -24.54 -0.54 10.32
CA VAL A 249 -25.04 0.61 11.09
C VAL A 249 -23.87 1.31 11.79
N TRP A 250 -23.33 2.34 11.14
CA TRP A 250 -22.41 3.28 11.77
C TRP A 250 -23.13 4.15 12.81
N LYS A 251 -22.45 4.41 13.93
CA LYS A 251 -22.95 5.29 14.98
C LYS A 251 -22.03 6.48 15.18
N MET A 252 -22.62 7.67 15.18
CA MET A 252 -21.94 8.92 15.50
C MET A 252 -21.87 9.15 17.00
N GLU A 253 -20.72 8.81 17.59
CA GLU A 253 -20.49 8.85 19.04
C GLU A 253 -19.33 9.79 19.37
N THR A 254 -19.40 10.48 20.51
CA THR A 254 -18.26 11.25 21.03
C THR A 254 -17.20 10.28 21.50
N GLN A 255 -16.02 10.33 20.92
CA GLN A 255 -14.87 9.52 21.29
C GLN A 255 -13.71 10.44 21.66
N ARG A 256 -13.03 10.10 22.76
CA ARG A 256 -11.70 10.61 23.04
C ARG A 256 -10.70 9.66 22.39
N LEU A 257 -9.90 10.18 21.47
CA LEU A 257 -8.91 9.43 20.73
C LEU A 257 -7.52 9.87 21.15
N THR A 258 -6.69 8.86 21.39
CA THR A 258 -5.27 9.01 21.70
C THR A 258 -4.50 8.13 20.71
N LEU A 259 -3.75 8.76 19.80
CA LEU A 259 -3.01 8.09 18.74
C LEU A 259 -1.51 8.38 18.86
N GLY A 260 -0.69 7.34 18.94
CA GLY A 260 0.77 7.44 19.00
C GLY A 260 1.40 7.46 17.62
N TYR A 261 2.54 8.14 17.48
CA TYR A 261 3.43 8.08 16.32
C TYR A 261 4.90 7.99 16.73
#